data_AF-A0A1B8ZDT1-F1
#
_entry.id   AF-A0A1B8ZDT1-F1
#
_cell.length_a   1.000
_cell.length_b   1.000
_cell.length_c   1.000
_cell.angle_alpha   90.00
_cell.angle_beta   90.00
_cell.angle_gamma   90.00
#
_symmetry.space_group_name_H-M   'P 1'
#
loop_
_entity.id
_entity.type
_entity.pdbx_description
1 polymer ?
#
loop_
_entity_poly.entity_id
_entity_poly.type
_entity_poly.pdbx_seq_one_letter_code
_entity_poly.pdbx_strand_id
1 'polypeptide(L)'
;MKLFKQLIVLSFLLFVISCTKNNSDRIELSYSFEKKENKINLMFHNNTNEDFLIIISKTLNFDGKHSGSEKLEENKPVNAYLVNQEQTIFSKQIDSINSSLNPSASPNDIKTLFPTAIFVKKKSTKQLEYKFNNNFVLNKEYKTSFSKMRDILNTPYNLEMLQKMQECRKDEQYKIYLDDFVINDSIKVKF
;
A
#
# COMPACT_ATOMS: atom_id res chain seq x y z
N MET A 1 25.75 42.68 -29.98
CA MET A 1 24.42 42.50 -29.32
C MET A 1 23.63 41.24 -29.74
N LYS A 2 23.93 40.57 -30.86
CA LYS A 2 23.21 39.34 -31.28
C LYS A 2 23.61 38.07 -30.51
N LEU A 3 24.90 37.92 -30.16
CA LEU A 3 25.43 36.77 -29.42
C LEU A 3 24.87 36.65 -27.98
N PHE A 4 24.71 37.78 -27.27
CA PHE A 4 24.09 37.79 -25.94
C PHE A 4 22.62 37.34 -25.96
N LYS A 5 21.86 37.69 -27.01
CA LYS A 5 20.47 37.23 -27.16
C LYS A 5 20.38 35.73 -27.41
N GLN A 6 21.33 35.15 -28.16
CA GLN A 6 21.39 33.70 -28.39
C GLN A 6 21.76 32.94 -27.11
N LEU A 7 22.67 33.49 -26.29
CA LEU A 7 23.05 32.87 -25.02
C LEU A 7 21.87 32.82 -24.03
N ILE A 8 21.10 33.92 -23.91
CA ILE A 8 19.94 33.98 -23.03
C ILE A 8 18.84 32.99 -23.46
N VAL A 9 18.60 32.84 -24.76
CA VAL A 9 17.62 31.87 -25.29
C VAL A 9 18.08 30.44 -25.02
N LEU A 10 19.39 30.14 -25.13
CA LEU A 10 19.94 28.83 -24.84
C LEU A 10 19.86 28.49 -23.33
N SER A 11 20.13 29.47 -22.47
CA SER A 11 19.98 29.32 -21.01
C SER A 11 18.53 29.12 -20.59
N PHE A 12 17.58 29.81 -21.24
CA PHE A 12 16.15 29.59 -21.02
C PHE A 12 15.72 28.21 -21.48
N LEU A 13 16.17 27.74 -22.66
CA LEU A 13 15.87 26.38 -23.15
C LEU A 13 16.38 25.29 -22.20
N LEU A 14 17.59 25.46 -21.66
CA LEU A 14 18.15 24.52 -20.68
C LEU A 14 17.38 24.54 -19.35
N PHE A 15 16.86 25.70 -18.92
CA PHE A 15 16.00 25.79 -17.74
C PHE A 15 14.62 25.16 -17.94
N VAL A 16 14.03 25.24 -19.14
CA VAL A 16 12.72 24.61 -19.42
C VAL A 16 12.85 23.08 -19.44
N ILE A 17 13.98 22.54 -19.92
CA ILE A 17 14.23 21.09 -19.90
C ILE A 17 14.49 20.59 -18.46
N SER A 18 15.05 21.42 -17.58
CA SER A 18 15.26 21.06 -16.17
C SER A 18 14.00 21.14 -15.29
N CYS A 19 12.86 21.60 -15.83
CA CYS A 19 11.58 21.68 -15.14
C CYS A 19 10.56 20.63 -15.59
N THR A 20 11.00 19.58 -16.29
CA THR A 20 10.20 18.35 -16.37
C THR A 20 10.14 17.77 -14.96
N LYS A 21 8.96 17.83 -14.34
CA LYS A 21 8.59 16.99 -13.18
C LYS A 21 9.27 15.64 -13.39
N ASN A 22 10.16 15.23 -12.47
CA ASN A 22 10.73 13.90 -12.46
C ASN A 22 9.58 12.89 -12.55
N ASN A 23 9.30 12.45 -13.77
CA ASN A 23 8.46 11.29 -14.07
C ASN A 23 9.35 10.08 -13.81
N SER A 24 9.87 9.99 -12.58
CA SER A 24 10.64 8.85 -12.11
C SER A 24 9.71 7.66 -12.18
N ASP A 25 10.13 6.58 -12.85
CA ASP A 25 9.44 5.30 -12.79
C ASP A 25 9.24 4.93 -11.31
N ARG A 26 7.98 4.95 -10.85
CA ARG A 26 7.62 4.61 -9.47
C ARG A 26 6.21 4.03 -9.38
N ILE A 27 5.95 3.38 -8.25
CA ILE A 27 4.59 3.01 -7.84
C ILE A 27 4.14 4.01 -6.77
N GLU A 28 3.00 4.65 -7.00
CA GLU A 28 2.40 5.60 -6.06
C GLU A 28 1.17 4.98 -5.40
N LEU A 29 0.99 5.24 -4.10
CA LEU A 29 -0.22 4.87 -3.37
C LEU A 29 -0.99 6.15 -3.00
N SER A 30 -2.22 6.26 -3.48
CA SER A 30 -3.18 7.27 -3.06
C SER A 30 -4.39 6.62 -2.38
N TYR A 31 -5.21 7.41 -1.68
CA TYR A 31 -6.43 6.90 -1.05
C TYR A 31 -7.58 7.90 -1.12
N SER A 32 -8.80 7.38 -1.13
CA SER A 32 -10.04 8.16 -0.99
C SER A 32 -10.94 7.57 0.07
N PHE A 33 -11.60 8.41 0.87
CA PHE A 33 -12.54 7.97 1.90
C PHE A 33 -13.99 8.36 1.54
N GLU A 34 -14.88 7.38 1.52
CA GLU A 34 -16.30 7.55 1.22
C GLU A 34 -17.13 7.36 2.50
N LYS A 35 -17.36 8.48 3.20
CA LYS A 35 -18.04 8.52 4.51
C LYS A 35 -19.44 7.90 4.52
N LYS A 36 -20.21 8.03 3.43
CA LYS A 36 -21.58 7.47 3.37
C LYS A 36 -21.60 5.94 3.37
N GLU A 37 -20.59 5.34 2.76
CA GLU A 37 -20.48 3.88 2.61
C GLU A 37 -19.53 3.25 3.63
N ASN A 38 -18.93 4.08 4.50
CA ASN A 38 -17.91 3.68 5.46
C ASN A 38 -16.81 2.85 4.81
N LYS A 39 -16.28 3.34 3.67
CA LYS A 39 -15.23 2.64 2.92
C LYS A 39 -14.06 3.55 2.56
N ILE A 40 -12.90 2.95 2.42
CA ILE A 40 -11.69 3.57 1.91
C ILE A 40 -11.21 2.80 0.69
N ASN A 41 -10.90 3.54 -0.38
CA ASN A 41 -10.27 2.98 -1.57
C ASN A 41 -8.78 3.29 -1.52
N LEU A 42 -7.95 2.25 -1.68
CA LEU A 42 -6.51 2.39 -1.94
C LEU A 42 -6.28 2.30 -3.44
N MET A 43 -5.52 3.22 -4.01
CA MET A 43 -5.22 3.29 -5.43
C MET A 43 -3.72 3.22 -5.65
N PHE A 44 -3.26 2.12 -6.27
CA PHE A 44 -1.87 1.90 -6.65
C PHE A 44 -1.68 2.29 -8.11
N HIS A 45 -0.89 3.32 -8.36
CA HIS A 45 -0.54 3.78 -9.70
C HIS A 45 0.86 3.28 -10.05
N ASN A 46 0.96 2.31 -10.95
CA ASN A 46 2.24 1.82 -11.46
C ASN A 46 2.61 2.59 -12.72
N ASN A 47 3.47 3.59 -12.58
CA ASN A 47 3.97 4.38 -13.69
C ASN A 47 5.27 3.81 -14.29
N THR A 48 5.70 2.62 -13.89
CA THR A 48 6.91 1.97 -14.43
C THR A 48 6.64 1.18 -15.71
N ASN A 49 7.69 0.64 -16.32
CA ASN A 49 7.62 -0.29 -17.45
C ASN A 49 7.55 -1.77 -17.03
N GLU A 50 7.40 -2.06 -15.73
CA GLU A 50 7.45 -3.41 -15.17
C GLU A 50 6.16 -3.73 -14.40
N ASP A 51 5.79 -5.02 -14.39
CA ASP A 51 4.68 -5.51 -13.59
C ASP A 51 5.16 -5.84 -12.17
N PHE A 52 4.35 -5.51 -11.17
CA PHE A 52 4.72 -5.72 -9.77
C PHE A 52 3.70 -6.53 -9.00
N LEU A 53 4.22 -7.37 -8.10
CA LEU A 53 3.45 -8.00 -7.05
C LEU A 53 3.66 -7.21 -5.75
N ILE A 54 2.57 -6.72 -5.16
CA ILE A 54 2.60 -5.91 -3.93
C ILE A 54 1.94 -6.72 -2.81
N ILE A 55 2.66 -6.88 -1.70
CA ILE A 55 2.13 -7.47 -0.47
C ILE A 55 1.37 -6.39 0.30
N ILE A 56 0.12 -6.68 0.68
CA ILE A 56 -0.75 -5.75 1.39
C ILE A 56 -1.51 -6.44 2.52
N SER A 57 -1.76 -5.70 3.60
CA SER A 57 -2.59 -6.19 4.71
C SER A 57 -4.05 -6.32 4.27
N LYS A 58 -4.69 -7.44 4.65
CA LYS A 58 -6.14 -7.64 4.46
C LYS A 58 -6.98 -6.77 5.41
N THR A 59 -6.37 -6.33 6.51
CA THR A 59 -6.95 -5.45 7.53
C THR A 59 -6.07 -4.23 7.75
N LEU A 60 -6.67 -3.04 7.79
CA LEU A 60 -6.03 -1.78 8.18
C LEU A 60 -6.54 -1.39 9.57
N ASN A 61 -5.63 -1.25 10.53
CA ASN A 61 -5.96 -0.86 11.90
C ASN A 61 -5.78 0.65 12.06
N PHE A 62 -6.79 1.35 12.56
CA PHE A 62 -6.76 2.79 12.73
C PHE A 62 -6.77 3.21 14.20
N ASP A 63 -5.81 4.04 14.56
CA ASP A 63 -5.69 4.61 15.90
C ASP A 63 -6.42 5.95 15.97
N GLY A 64 -7.33 6.09 16.92
CA GLY A 64 -7.93 7.37 17.27
C GLY A 64 -7.08 8.06 18.34
N LYS A 65 -6.43 9.20 18.03
CA LYS A 65 -5.78 10.00 19.07
C LYS A 65 -6.83 10.45 20.09
N HIS A 66 -6.59 10.18 21.38
CA HIS A 66 -7.46 10.64 22.47
C HIS A 66 -6.85 11.86 23.15
N SER A 67 -7.65 12.90 23.35
CA SER A 67 -7.40 13.89 24.40
C SER A 67 -7.60 13.20 25.75
N GLY A 68 -6.64 13.34 26.67
CA GLY A 68 -6.46 12.52 27.88
C GLY A 68 -7.54 12.54 28.97
N SER A 69 -8.81 12.75 28.63
CA SER A 69 -9.94 12.79 29.57
C SER A 69 -11.06 11.78 29.25
N GLU A 70 -10.98 10.99 28.18
CA GLU A 70 -11.99 9.98 27.84
C GLU A 70 -11.73 8.68 28.63
N LYS A 71 -12.75 8.21 29.36
CA LYS A 71 -12.69 6.98 30.16
C LYS A 71 -12.29 5.78 29.29
N LEU A 72 -11.45 4.90 29.85
CA LEU A 72 -10.93 3.65 29.26
C LEU A 72 -11.99 2.59 28.92
N GLU A 73 -13.28 2.89 29.01
CA GLU A 73 -14.34 1.90 28.78
C GLU A 73 -14.54 1.63 27.28
N GLU A 74 -14.24 0.38 26.90
CA GLU A 74 -14.60 -0.30 25.65
C GLU A 74 -14.21 0.38 24.33
N ASN A 75 -12.93 0.74 24.17
CA ASN A 75 -12.41 1.07 22.86
C ASN A 75 -12.28 -0.20 21.99
N LYS A 76 -13.31 -0.47 21.19
CA LYS A 76 -13.23 -1.47 20.13
C LYS A 76 -12.37 -0.91 18.99
N PRO A 77 -11.47 -1.70 18.39
CA PRO A 77 -10.59 -1.21 17.34
C PRO A 77 -11.39 -0.78 16.10
N VAL A 78 -11.02 0.36 15.52
CA VAL A 78 -11.55 0.83 14.23
C VAL A 78 -10.71 0.21 13.13
N ASN A 79 -11.30 -0.75 12.42
CA ASN A 79 -10.60 -1.54 11.42
C ASN A 79 -11.32 -1.41 10.09
N ALA A 80 -10.54 -1.38 8.99
CA ALA A 80 -11.06 -1.52 7.64
C ALA A 80 -10.61 -2.84 7.03
N TYR A 81 -11.54 -3.61 6.47
CA TYR A 81 -11.32 -4.95 5.92
C TYR A 81 -11.46 -4.94 4.40
N LEU A 82 -10.52 -5.59 3.71
CA LEU A 82 -10.53 -5.72 2.25
C LEU A 82 -11.79 -6.48 1.79
N VAL A 83 -12.63 -5.85 0.97
CA VAL A 83 -13.95 -6.36 0.57
C VAL A 83 -13.87 -7.45 -0.50
N ASN A 84 -12.98 -7.28 -1.47
CA ASN A 84 -12.84 -8.18 -2.63
C ASN A 84 -11.40 -8.69 -2.74
N GLN A 85 -11.07 -9.71 -1.94
CA GLN A 85 -9.77 -10.37 -2.06
C GLN A 85 -9.68 -11.04 -3.42
N GLU A 86 -8.75 -10.60 -4.25
CA GLU A 86 -8.51 -11.26 -5.53
C GLU A 86 -8.10 -12.71 -5.30
N GLN A 87 -8.75 -13.66 -5.96
CA GLN A 87 -8.34 -15.07 -5.96
C GLN A 87 -7.40 -15.36 -7.14
N THR A 88 -6.32 -14.59 -7.25
CA THR A 88 -5.27 -14.82 -8.26
C THR A 88 -4.41 -16.01 -7.88
N ILE A 89 -3.59 -16.49 -8.83
CA ILE A 89 -2.56 -17.48 -8.53
C ILE A 89 -1.60 -16.97 -7.44
N PHE A 90 -1.32 -15.67 -7.45
CA PHE A 90 -0.43 -15.03 -6.48
C PHE A 90 -1.02 -14.98 -5.07
N SER A 91 -2.30 -14.64 -4.92
CA SER A 91 -2.93 -14.64 -3.58
C SER A 91 -3.04 -16.04 -3.01
N LYS A 92 -3.32 -17.06 -3.85
CA LYS A 92 -3.30 -18.47 -3.43
C LYS A 92 -1.90 -18.93 -2.99
N GLN A 93 -0.86 -18.49 -3.70
CA GLN A 93 0.53 -18.75 -3.32
C GLN A 93 0.86 -18.12 -1.96
N ILE A 94 0.49 -16.85 -1.74
CA ILE A 94 0.69 -16.18 -0.44
C ILE A 94 -0.05 -16.90 0.69
N ASP A 95 -1.31 -17.28 0.49
CA ASP A 95 -2.07 -18.03 1.50
C ASP A 95 -1.39 -19.37 1.80
N SER A 96 -0.88 -20.09 0.80
CA SER A 96 -0.11 -21.33 0.98
C SER A 96 1.20 -21.11 1.74
N ILE A 97 1.92 -20.02 1.46
CA ILE A 97 3.13 -19.66 2.19
C ILE A 97 2.79 -19.35 3.65
N ASN A 98 1.75 -18.55 3.90
CA ASN A 98 1.27 -18.24 5.25
C ASN A 98 0.88 -19.50 6.03
N SER A 99 0.19 -20.47 5.40
CA SER A 99 -0.13 -21.77 6.03
C SER A 99 1.12 -22.57 6.36
N SER A 100 2.12 -22.56 5.48
CA SER A 100 3.37 -23.29 5.71
C SER A 100 4.22 -22.67 6.82
N LEU A 101 4.22 -21.34 6.94
CA LEU A 101 4.96 -20.62 7.99
C LEU A 101 4.22 -20.61 9.34
N ASN A 102 2.90 -20.74 9.33
CA ASN A 102 2.07 -20.70 10.54
C ASN A 102 1.12 -21.91 10.56
N PRO A 103 1.64 -23.13 10.75
CA PRO A 103 0.82 -24.34 10.71
C PRO A 103 -0.25 -24.38 11.81
N SER A 104 -0.08 -23.61 12.88
CA SER A 104 -1.04 -23.48 13.98
C SER A 104 -2.11 -22.41 13.74
N ALA A 105 -1.98 -21.57 12.70
CA ALA A 105 -2.96 -20.55 12.39
C ALA A 105 -4.23 -21.18 11.81
N SER A 106 -5.41 -20.72 12.23
CA SER A 106 -6.64 -21.22 11.64
C SER A 106 -6.78 -20.76 10.19
N PRO A 107 -7.48 -21.52 9.31
CA PRO A 107 -7.78 -21.05 7.96
C PRO A 107 -8.52 -19.71 7.93
N ASN A 108 -9.27 -19.40 8.98
CA ASN A 108 -9.96 -18.12 9.12
C ASN A 108 -8.98 -16.98 9.42
N ASP A 109 -7.98 -17.21 10.27
CA ASP A 109 -6.94 -16.22 10.56
C ASP A 109 -6.16 -15.91 9.28
N ILE A 110 -5.77 -16.92 8.50
CA ILE A 110 -5.08 -16.75 7.22
C ILE A 110 -5.91 -15.92 6.24
N LYS A 111 -7.22 -16.14 6.20
CA LYS A 111 -8.14 -15.39 5.33
C LYS A 111 -8.38 -13.95 5.77
N THR A 112 -8.15 -13.59 7.02
CA THR A 112 -8.60 -12.30 7.57
C THR A 112 -7.47 -11.42 8.13
N LEU A 113 -6.44 -12.02 8.71
CA LEU A 113 -5.37 -11.35 9.45
C LEU A 113 -4.06 -11.29 8.67
N PHE A 114 -3.73 -12.37 7.93
CA PHE A 114 -2.48 -12.44 7.21
C PHE A 114 -2.50 -11.59 5.94
N PRO A 115 -1.35 -11.06 5.49
CA PRO A 115 -1.28 -10.26 4.27
C PRO A 115 -1.66 -11.08 3.04
N THR A 116 -2.06 -10.39 1.97
CA THR A 116 -2.27 -10.96 0.63
C THR A 116 -1.32 -10.29 -0.36
N ALA A 117 -1.32 -10.76 -1.60
CA ALA A 117 -0.64 -10.08 -2.70
C ALA A 117 -1.63 -9.61 -3.77
N ILE A 118 -1.34 -8.45 -4.34
CA ILE A 118 -2.04 -7.87 -5.49
C ILE A 118 -1.07 -7.70 -6.65
N PHE A 119 -1.57 -7.90 -7.86
CA PHE A 119 -0.79 -7.72 -9.07
C PHE A 119 -1.13 -6.39 -9.73
N VAL A 120 -0.12 -5.53 -9.92
CA VAL A 120 -0.27 -4.21 -10.51
C VAL A 120 0.56 -4.15 -11.80
N LYS A 121 -0.14 -4.18 -12.94
CA LYS A 121 0.49 -4.14 -14.27
C LYS A 121 1.20 -2.82 -14.52
N LYS A 122 2.24 -2.84 -15.35
CA LYS A 122 2.92 -1.65 -15.85
C LYS A 122 1.94 -0.66 -16.46
N LYS A 123 2.21 0.64 -16.26
CA LYS A 123 1.39 1.76 -16.78
C LYS A 123 -0.11 1.60 -16.47
N SER A 124 -0.44 1.07 -15.29
CA SER A 124 -1.83 0.80 -14.89
C SER A 124 -2.13 1.26 -13.47
N THR A 125 -3.42 1.38 -13.16
CA THR A 125 -3.93 1.68 -11.82
C THR A 125 -4.70 0.49 -11.29
N LYS A 126 -4.42 0.12 -10.03
CA LYS A 126 -5.17 -0.89 -9.30
C LYS A 126 -5.88 -0.26 -8.10
N GLN A 127 -7.19 -0.44 -8.01
CA GLN A 127 -7.99 0.00 -6.87
C GLN A 127 -8.34 -1.19 -5.98
N LEU A 128 -8.22 -0.99 -4.67
CA LEU A 128 -8.67 -1.91 -3.62
C LEU A 128 -9.66 -1.22 -2.70
N GLU A 129 -10.77 -1.89 -2.41
CA GLU A 129 -11.81 -1.37 -1.51
C GLU A 129 -11.71 -2.03 -0.13
N TYR A 130 -11.65 -1.20 0.90
CA TYR A 130 -11.72 -1.62 2.29
C TYR A 130 -12.95 -1.03 2.97
N LYS A 131 -13.67 -1.83 3.74
CA LYS A 131 -14.87 -1.40 4.48
C LYS A 131 -14.60 -1.38 5.98
N PHE A 132 -14.98 -0.28 6.62
CA PHE A 132 -14.83 -0.11 8.06
C PHE A 132 -15.86 -0.93 8.84
N ASN A 133 -15.45 -1.40 10.02
CA ASN A 133 -16.39 -1.82 11.05
C ASN A 133 -17.15 -0.62 11.64
N ASN A 134 -18.22 -0.88 12.37
CA ASN A 134 -19.07 0.17 12.97
C ASN A 134 -18.54 0.68 14.32
N ASN A 135 -17.24 0.54 14.60
CA ASN A 135 -16.65 0.87 15.91
C ASN A 135 -16.16 2.33 16.00
N PHE A 136 -16.48 3.18 15.03
CA PHE A 136 -16.02 4.56 14.97
C PHE A 136 -16.99 5.54 15.64
N VAL A 137 -16.44 6.68 16.09
CA VAL A 137 -17.18 7.82 16.63
C VAL A 137 -17.25 8.91 15.56
N LEU A 138 -18.45 9.46 15.35
CA LEU A 138 -18.67 10.54 14.39
C LEU A 138 -17.82 11.77 14.73
N ASN A 139 -17.29 12.44 13.72
CA ASN A 139 -16.40 13.60 13.82
C ASN A 139 -15.05 13.36 14.50
N LYS A 140 -14.68 12.12 14.85
CA LYS A 140 -13.36 11.76 15.35
C LYS A 140 -12.42 11.44 14.17
N GLU A 141 -11.18 11.91 14.26
CA GLU A 141 -10.13 11.58 13.28
C GLU A 141 -9.42 10.30 13.73
N TYR A 142 -9.23 9.40 12.77
CA TYR A 142 -8.50 8.16 12.93
C TYR A 142 -7.35 8.10 11.93
N LYS A 143 -6.21 7.57 12.36
CA LYS A 143 -4.98 7.52 11.58
C LYS A 143 -4.46 6.09 11.55
N THR A 144 -4.03 5.62 10.38
CA THR A 144 -3.21 4.41 10.27
C THR A 144 -1.90 4.74 9.59
N SER A 145 -0.80 4.18 10.09
CA SER A 145 0.49 4.21 9.42
C SER A 145 0.54 3.09 8.40
N PHE A 146 0.97 3.41 7.18
CA PHE A 146 1.38 2.36 6.25
C PHE A 146 2.86 2.09 6.49
N SER A 147 3.21 0.87 6.89
CA SER A 147 4.60 0.48 7.08
C SER A 147 5.34 0.56 5.75
N LYS A 148 6.50 1.21 5.73
CA LYS A 148 7.36 1.22 4.55
C LYS A 148 7.91 -0.19 4.33
N MET A 149 8.17 -0.57 3.08
CA MET A 149 8.59 -1.94 2.77
C MET A 149 9.89 -2.28 3.50
N ARG A 150 10.84 -1.33 3.61
CA ARG A 150 12.05 -1.47 4.45
C ARG A 150 11.76 -1.86 5.91
N ASP A 151 10.69 -1.35 6.51
CA ASP A 151 10.34 -1.59 7.91
C ASP A 151 9.69 -2.98 8.04
N ILE A 152 8.98 -3.42 6.99
CA ILE A 152 8.44 -4.78 6.85
C ILE A 152 9.58 -5.80 6.73
N LEU A 153 10.64 -5.51 5.95
CA LEU A 153 11.80 -6.41 5.76
C LEU A 153 12.67 -6.63 7.00
N ASN A 154 12.59 -5.75 8.01
CA ASN A 154 13.31 -5.95 9.26
C ASN A 154 12.66 -6.99 10.19
N THR A 155 11.53 -7.58 9.79
CA THR A 155 10.88 -8.66 10.53
C THR A 155 11.30 -10.02 9.95
N PRO A 156 11.89 -10.94 10.76
CA PRO A 156 12.36 -12.24 10.27
C PRO A 156 11.31 -13.06 9.52
N TYR A 157 10.06 -13.03 10.00
CA TYR A 157 8.92 -13.67 9.34
C TYR A 157 8.72 -13.20 7.89
N ASN A 158 8.82 -11.89 7.66
CA ASN A 158 8.62 -11.31 6.33
C ASN A 158 9.77 -11.68 5.38
N LEU A 159 11.00 -11.84 5.89
CA LEU A 159 12.12 -12.35 5.11
C LEU A 159 11.91 -13.80 4.69
N GLU A 160 11.43 -14.66 5.60
CA GLU A 160 11.13 -16.06 5.30
C GLU A 160 9.97 -16.18 4.29
N MET A 161 8.96 -15.30 4.40
CA MET A 161 7.87 -15.21 3.43
C MET A 161 8.39 -14.86 2.04
N LEU A 162 9.28 -13.87 1.94
CA LEU A 162 9.89 -13.47 0.66
C LEU A 162 10.78 -14.55 0.06
N GLN A 163 11.55 -15.26 0.89
CA GLN A 163 12.34 -16.40 0.44
C GLN A 163 11.45 -17.48 -0.16
N LYS A 164 10.36 -17.86 0.50
CA LYS A 164 9.40 -18.83 -0.04
C LYS A 164 8.70 -18.32 -1.31
N MET A 165 8.42 -17.02 -1.42
CA MET A 165 7.88 -16.43 -2.64
C MET A 165 8.88 -16.54 -3.80
N GLN A 166 10.18 -16.34 -3.54
CA GLN A 166 11.24 -16.49 -4.54
C GLN A 166 11.37 -17.95 -4.99
N GLU A 167 11.32 -18.91 -4.07
CA GLU A 167 11.34 -20.34 -4.38
C GLU A 167 10.12 -20.76 -5.22
N CYS A 168 8.96 -20.14 -5.00
CA CYS A 168 7.73 -20.40 -5.76
C CYS A 168 7.69 -19.75 -7.16
N ARG A 169 8.61 -18.81 -7.45
CA ARG A 169 8.66 -18.06 -8.72
C ARG A 169 9.24 -18.96 -9.81
N LYS A 170 8.39 -19.74 -10.49
CA LYS A 170 8.75 -20.39 -11.76
C LYS A 170 8.91 -19.31 -12.85
N ASP A 171 10.05 -19.30 -13.54
CA ASP A 171 10.29 -18.58 -14.80
C ASP A 171 10.21 -17.05 -14.78
N GLU A 172 10.67 -16.39 -13.70
CA GLU A 172 10.90 -14.94 -13.68
C GLU A 172 9.70 -14.01 -13.99
N GLN A 173 8.46 -14.52 -14.05
CA GLN A 173 7.30 -13.84 -14.65
C GLN A 173 6.86 -12.49 -14.01
N TYR A 174 7.33 -12.17 -12.80
CA TYR A 174 7.02 -10.92 -12.10
C TYR A 174 8.16 -10.54 -11.16
N LYS A 175 8.44 -9.25 -10.98
CA LYS A 175 9.34 -8.79 -9.91
C LYS A 175 8.55 -8.61 -8.62
N ILE A 176 9.14 -9.06 -7.51
CA ILE A 176 8.64 -8.72 -6.17
C ILE A 176 9.19 -7.32 -5.87
N TYR A 177 8.30 -6.34 -5.76
CA TYR A 177 8.72 -4.97 -5.45
C TYR A 177 9.03 -4.88 -3.96
N LEU A 178 10.29 -4.59 -3.64
CA LEU A 178 10.80 -4.48 -2.27
C LEU A 178 11.14 -3.04 -1.88
N ASP A 179 10.83 -2.07 -2.75
CA ASP A 179 11.27 -0.68 -2.58
C ASP A 179 10.17 0.19 -1.95
N ASP A 180 10.58 1.29 -1.34
CA ASP A 180 9.72 2.20 -0.60
C ASP A 180 8.71 2.86 -1.55
N PHE A 181 7.43 2.49 -1.42
CA PHE A 181 6.36 3.30 -1.98
C PHE A 181 6.51 4.73 -1.44
N VAL A 182 6.35 5.74 -2.30
CA VAL A 182 6.16 7.12 -1.84
C VAL A 182 4.76 7.20 -1.24
N ILE A 183 4.65 6.82 0.02
CA ILE A 183 3.42 6.94 0.82
C ILE A 183 3.66 8.14 1.73
N ASN A 184 2.85 9.19 1.60
CA ASN A 184 2.74 10.18 2.67
C ASN A 184 2.40 9.42 3.94
N ASP A 185 3.23 9.55 4.99
CA ASP A 185 3.47 8.59 6.10
C ASP A 185 2.24 8.07 6.89
N SER A 186 1.00 8.41 6.50
CA SER A 186 -0.24 7.90 7.07
C SER A 186 -1.48 8.14 6.23
N ILE A 187 -2.46 7.25 6.37
CA ILE A 187 -3.85 7.46 5.96
C ILE A 187 -4.63 8.05 7.14
N LYS A 188 -5.40 9.11 6.89
CA LYS A 188 -6.29 9.73 7.87
C LYS A 188 -7.73 9.72 7.38
N VAL A 189 -8.66 9.38 8.26
CA VAL A 189 -10.10 9.38 8.00
C VAL A 189 -10.85 10.09 9.13
N LYS A 190 -11.95 10.76 8.78
CA LYS A 190 -12.83 11.43 9.75
C LYS A 190 -14.28 11.05 9.45
N PHE A 191 -14.92 10.37 10.39
CA PHE A 191 -16.30 9.88 10.26
C PHE A 191 -17.34 10.94 10.56
#